data_AF-A0A816NJG0-F1
#
_entry.id   AF-A0A816NJG0-F1
#
_cell.length_a   1.000
_cell.length_b   1.000
_cell.length_c   1.000
_cell.angle_alpha   90.00
_cell.angle_beta   90.00
_cell.angle_gamma   90.00
#
_symmetry.space_group_name_H-M   'P 1'
#
loop_
_entity.id
_entity.type
_entity.pdbx_description
1 polymer ?
#
loop_
_entity_poly.entity_id
_entity_poly.type
_entity_poly.pdbx_seq_one_letter_code
_entity_poly.pdbx_strand_id
1 'polypeptide(L)'
;MPSIFDEILVGCPTHIRDEAVLPFNAIQKYLILADYDRLFHSILSFLHTNNESNGSLLRFASHICLFLYEQNHSEKFNQNTFIEILTTYIHHLIELEFKDLVCYYISKLPPNDQSTIMAKFLDTLSNRQDKEFYLKQGFTYKIDIDTSLLILAANQRRDQTFDKENNDEIISTNSKSLNENDHKQLEALKLLTTFLSTQTLDALRFANLICRYFLNDAKYEGIRISLSYFPHDIDVHTIEANNRQQSEDDIREFKAFGAYIAALEAIQRWSELHQKQQENTSTATREDQAYLPIVIKACYEVFDYPQGWLVDITNVHQTLPDNENRQIEMSILRHKYIPMLACNLFRIFDLIKHEQETFRLIIFLSDSRKQQLYKLFSKETLNSVLLLTEHAAERCLDRQQQSQTGDITVNLFL
;
A
#
# COMPACT_ATOMS: atom_id res chain seq x y z
N MET A 1 -6.58 48.35 36.76
CA MET A 1 -6.47 48.19 35.29
C MET A 1 -7.74 47.69 34.61
N PRO A 2 -8.51 46.71 35.15
CA PRO A 2 -9.74 46.25 34.47
C PRO A 2 -10.77 47.37 34.21
N SER A 3 -10.96 48.29 35.16
CA SER A 3 -12.01 49.32 35.07
C SER A 3 -11.85 50.30 33.91
N ILE A 4 -10.62 50.58 33.46
CA ILE A 4 -10.37 51.57 32.39
C ILE A 4 -10.90 51.06 31.05
N PHE A 5 -10.73 49.77 30.75
CA PHE A 5 -11.23 49.21 29.49
C PHE A 5 -12.74 48.99 29.49
N ASP A 6 -13.34 48.80 30.66
CA ASP A 6 -14.79 48.69 30.78
C ASP A 6 -15.44 50.09 30.70
N GLU A 7 -14.78 51.12 31.24
CA GLU A 7 -15.16 52.53 31.07
C GLU A 7 -15.11 52.98 29.61
N ILE A 8 -14.13 52.52 28.82
CA ILE A 8 -14.07 52.81 27.38
C ILE A 8 -15.28 52.19 26.63
N LEU A 9 -15.69 50.98 27.00
CA LEU A 9 -16.80 50.28 26.36
C LEU A 9 -18.17 50.83 26.74
N VAL A 10 -18.30 51.45 27.92
CA VAL A 10 -19.58 51.94 28.46
C VAL A 10 -19.71 53.47 28.36
N GLY A 11 -18.62 54.21 28.54
CA GLY A 11 -18.62 55.66 28.74
C GLY A 11 -18.10 56.51 27.56
N CYS A 12 -17.48 55.90 26.54
CA CYS A 12 -16.94 56.66 25.40
C CYS A 12 -17.95 56.82 24.23
N PRO A 13 -17.75 57.82 23.37
CA PRO A 13 -18.49 57.99 22.11
C PRO A 13 -18.48 56.74 21.23
N THR A 14 -19.52 56.57 20.40
CA THR A 14 -19.72 55.38 19.54
C THR A 14 -18.50 55.04 18.70
N HIS A 15 -17.84 56.01 18.04
CA HIS A 15 -16.66 55.74 17.23
C HIS A 15 -15.49 55.12 18.03
N ILE A 16 -15.28 55.53 19.28
CA ILE A 16 -14.23 54.96 20.16
C ILE A 16 -14.61 53.55 20.60
N ARG A 17 -15.90 53.33 20.87
CA ARG A 17 -16.42 52.00 21.23
C ARG A 17 -16.28 51.03 20.07
N ASP A 18 -16.57 51.48 18.85
CA ASP A 18 -16.44 50.68 17.64
C ASP A 18 -14.97 50.33 17.37
N GLU A 19 -14.06 51.29 17.55
CA GLU A 19 -12.61 51.02 17.47
C GLU A 19 -12.12 50.04 18.54
N ALA A 20 -12.62 50.14 19.77
CA ALA A 20 -12.19 49.28 20.88
C ALA A 20 -12.51 47.79 20.67
N VAL A 21 -13.50 47.48 19.81
CA VAL A 21 -13.92 46.11 19.47
C VAL A 21 -13.15 45.55 18.27
N LEU A 22 -12.38 46.38 17.55
CA LEU A 22 -11.56 45.91 16.42
C LEU A 22 -10.53 44.86 16.87
N PRO A 23 -10.20 43.86 16.02
CA PRO A 23 -9.40 42.71 16.43
C PRO A 23 -8.07 43.05 17.13
N PHE A 24 -7.27 43.95 16.54
CA PHE A 24 -5.97 44.34 17.10
C PHE A 24 -6.10 45.09 18.42
N ASN A 25 -7.13 45.94 18.58
CA ASN A 25 -7.37 46.71 19.79
C ASN A 25 -7.88 45.82 20.93
N ALA A 26 -8.75 44.86 20.61
CA ALA A 26 -9.20 43.84 21.56
C ALA A 26 -8.03 42.95 22.02
N ILE A 27 -7.15 42.53 21.10
CA ILE A 27 -5.93 41.79 21.44
C ILE A 27 -5.03 42.63 22.36
N GLN A 28 -4.79 43.90 22.03
CA GLN A 28 -3.99 44.80 22.85
C GLN A 28 -4.56 44.93 24.27
N LYS A 29 -5.87 45.07 24.41
CA LYS A 29 -6.56 45.08 25.72
C LYS A 29 -6.21 43.83 26.53
N TYR A 30 -6.38 42.64 25.97
CA TYR A 30 -6.14 41.40 26.72
C TYR A 30 -4.66 41.15 27.04
N LEU A 31 -3.74 41.61 26.18
CA LEU A 31 -2.30 41.58 26.47
C LEU A 31 -1.93 42.48 27.66
N ILE A 32 -2.49 43.70 27.72
CA ILE A 32 -2.27 44.63 28.84
C ILE A 32 -2.83 44.06 30.14
N LEU A 33 -3.97 43.36 30.07
CA LEU A 33 -4.59 42.71 31.23
C LEU A 33 -3.93 41.38 31.61
N ALA A 34 -3.00 40.85 30.80
CA ALA A 34 -2.42 39.52 30.93
C ALA A 34 -3.48 38.40 31.03
N ASP A 35 -4.64 38.59 30.38
CA ASP A 35 -5.73 37.61 30.31
C ASP A 35 -5.62 36.81 29.02
N TYR A 36 -4.78 35.77 29.08
CA TYR A 36 -4.43 34.97 27.90
C TYR A 36 -5.61 34.10 27.42
N ASP A 37 -6.41 33.53 28.31
CA ASP A 37 -7.56 32.71 27.91
C ASP A 37 -8.57 33.51 27.08
N ARG A 38 -8.92 34.73 27.51
CA ARG A 38 -9.82 35.59 26.73
C ARG A 38 -9.16 36.11 25.46
N LEU A 39 -7.86 36.38 25.48
CA LEU A 39 -7.09 36.74 24.28
C LEU A 39 -7.25 35.67 23.20
N PHE A 40 -6.95 34.41 23.52
CA PHE A 40 -6.99 33.30 22.56
C PHE A 40 -8.41 33.00 22.06
N HIS A 41 -9.41 33.06 22.94
CA HIS A 41 -10.80 32.89 22.53
C HIS A 41 -11.26 34.02 21.59
N SER A 42 -10.87 35.27 21.89
CA SER A 42 -11.17 36.42 21.05
C SER A 42 -10.51 36.31 19.67
N ILE A 43 -9.25 35.86 19.62
CA ILE A 43 -8.52 35.62 18.36
C ILE A 43 -9.27 34.60 17.50
N LEU A 44 -9.64 33.44 18.05
CA LEU A 44 -10.39 32.41 17.31
C LEU A 44 -11.74 32.95 16.80
N SER A 45 -12.47 33.67 17.65
CA SER A 45 -13.73 34.30 17.25
C SER A 45 -13.55 35.24 16.07
N PHE A 46 -12.49 36.06 16.05
CA PHE A 46 -12.21 36.97 14.93
C PHE A 46 -11.82 36.23 13.66
N LEU A 47 -11.00 35.17 13.78
CA LEU A 47 -10.59 34.34 12.65
C LEU A 47 -11.78 33.62 12.01
N HIS A 48 -12.78 33.19 12.78
CA HIS A 48 -13.99 32.55 12.25
C HIS A 48 -14.99 33.51 11.60
N THR A 49 -14.90 34.81 11.86
CA THR A 49 -15.93 35.79 11.45
C THR A 49 -15.55 36.58 10.18
N ASN A 50 -14.25 36.76 9.88
CA ASN A 50 -13.77 37.74 8.87
C ASN A 50 -13.01 37.12 7.68
N ASN A 51 -13.68 36.62 6.65
CA ASN A 51 -13.02 35.86 5.58
C ASN A 51 -11.97 36.63 4.72
N GLU A 52 -12.04 37.96 4.56
CA GLU A 52 -11.18 38.69 3.61
C GLU A 52 -9.95 39.40 4.21
N SER A 53 -9.90 39.65 5.52
CA SER A 53 -8.79 40.35 6.22
C SER A 53 -7.96 39.44 7.14
N ASN A 54 -8.23 38.13 7.11
CA ASN A 54 -7.69 37.16 8.05
C ASN A 54 -6.18 36.91 7.94
N GLY A 55 -5.54 37.10 6.79
CA GLY A 55 -4.11 36.75 6.64
C GLY A 55 -3.16 37.52 7.57
N SER A 56 -3.37 38.84 7.71
CA SER A 56 -2.54 39.67 8.60
C SER A 56 -2.84 39.40 10.08
N LEU A 57 -4.12 39.20 10.42
CA LEU A 57 -4.54 38.84 11.77
C LEU A 57 -4.01 37.46 12.16
N LEU A 58 -4.12 36.47 11.27
CA LEU A 58 -3.65 35.10 11.47
C LEU A 58 -2.13 35.04 11.60
N ARG A 59 -1.41 35.81 10.78
CA ARG A 59 0.05 35.97 10.92
C ARG A 59 0.38 36.54 12.30
N PHE A 60 -0.22 37.66 12.68
CA PHE A 60 0.02 38.29 13.97
C PHE A 60 -0.32 37.35 15.14
N ALA A 61 -1.50 36.73 15.09
CA ALA A 61 -1.96 35.73 16.06
C ALA A 61 -0.94 34.60 16.21
N SER A 62 -0.49 34.01 15.11
CA SER A 62 0.48 32.90 15.16
C SER A 62 1.81 33.30 15.79
N HIS A 63 2.32 34.49 15.48
CA HIS A 63 3.59 34.96 16.03
C HIS A 63 3.47 35.28 17.53
N ILE A 64 2.34 35.86 17.97
CA ILE A 64 2.14 36.12 19.39
C ILE A 64 1.88 34.83 20.18
N CYS A 65 1.17 33.86 19.59
CA CYS A 65 1.02 32.51 20.13
C CYS A 65 2.40 31.87 20.39
N LEU A 66 3.28 31.91 19.38
CA LEU A 66 4.64 31.37 19.47
C LEU A 66 5.48 32.09 20.51
N PHE A 67 5.45 33.43 20.52
CA PHE A 67 6.18 34.22 21.50
C PHE A 67 5.75 33.88 22.93
N LEU A 68 4.44 33.79 23.20
CA LEU A 68 3.94 33.44 24.53
C LEU A 68 4.27 31.98 24.90
N TYR A 69 4.24 31.06 23.94
CA TYR A 69 4.61 29.66 24.14
C TYR A 69 6.09 29.52 24.52
N GLU A 70 7.00 30.17 23.80
CA GLU A 70 8.45 30.12 24.06
C GLU A 70 8.86 30.75 25.41
N GLN A 71 8.06 31.67 25.95
CA GLN A 71 8.30 32.32 27.27
C GLN A 71 7.79 31.49 28.47
N ASN A 72 7.53 30.18 28.30
CA ASN A 72 6.99 29.28 29.33
C ASN A 72 5.64 29.73 29.92
N HIS A 73 4.79 30.41 29.13
CA HIS A 73 3.39 30.64 29.49
C HIS A 73 2.47 29.51 29.01
N SER A 74 3.01 28.37 28.59
CA SER A 74 2.26 27.20 28.11
C SER A 74 1.23 26.65 29.10
N GLU A 75 1.41 26.90 30.41
CA GLU A 75 0.44 26.54 31.46
C GLU A 75 -0.71 27.55 31.60
N LYS A 76 -0.61 28.73 30.96
CA LYS A 76 -1.55 29.84 31.12
C LYS A 76 -2.58 29.95 30.01
N PHE A 77 -2.58 29.03 29.04
CA PHE A 77 -3.55 29.03 27.95
C PHE A 77 -3.81 27.64 27.40
N ASN A 78 -4.97 27.47 26.78
CA ASN A 78 -5.40 26.23 26.17
C ASN A 78 -4.48 25.82 25.00
N GLN A 79 -3.76 24.71 25.15
CA GLN A 79 -2.87 24.16 24.12
C GLN A 79 -3.60 23.82 22.81
N ASN A 80 -4.88 23.41 22.89
CA ASN A 80 -5.65 23.09 21.69
C ASN A 80 -5.87 24.33 20.82
N THR A 81 -6.08 25.49 21.45
CA THR A 81 -6.23 26.76 20.72
C THR A 81 -4.92 27.19 20.04
N PHE A 82 -3.78 26.95 20.69
CA PHE A 82 -2.47 27.18 20.09
C PHE A 82 -2.26 26.29 18.85
N ILE A 83 -2.55 24.99 18.98
CA ILE A 83 -2.44 24.04 17.86
C ILE A 83 -3.37 24.45 16.73
N GLU A 84 -4.61 24.83 17.03
CA GLU A 84 -5.61 25.25 16.04
C GLU A 84 -5.17 26.50 15.25
N ILE A 85 -4.73 27.56 15.94
CA ILE A 85 -4.26 28.79 15.29
C ILE A 85 -3.05 28.50 14.41
N LEU A 86 -2.07 27.76 14.94
CA LEU A 86 -0.83 27.49 14.21
C LEU A 86 -1.06 26.55 13.02
N THR A 87 -1.94 25.55 13.16
CA THR A 87 -2.36 24.66 12.08
C THR A 87 -3.07 25.44 10.97
N THR A 88 -3.98 26.35 11.35
CA THR A 88 -4.67 27.23 10.40
C THR A 88 -3.68 28.11 9.64
N TYR A 89 -2.67 28.63 10.32
CA TYR A 89 -1.63 29.42 9.67
C TYR A 89 -0.72 28.59 8.76
N ILE A 90 -0.39 27.36 9.14
CA ILE A 90 0.33 26.43 8.27
C ILE A 90 -0.48 26.18 6.98
N HIS A 91 -1.78 25.92 7.07
CA HIS A 91 -2.66 25.80 5.90
C HIS A 91 -2.65 27.06 5.03
N HIS A 92 -2.72 28.24 5.64
CA HIS A 92 -2.66 29.50 4.90
C HIS A 92 -1.30 29.72 4.19
N LEU A 93 -0.18 29.32 4.81
CA LEU A 93 1.15 29.39 4.18
C LEU A 93 1.25 28.46 2.96
N ILE A 94 0.57 27.32 3.01
CA ILE A 94 0.51 26.36 1.90
C ILE A 94 -0.27 26.94 0.73
N GLU A 95 -1.44 27.54 0.99
CA GLU A 95 -2.26 28.22 -0.03
C GLU A 95 -1.50 29.36 -0.73
N LEU A 96 -0.65 30.08 0.03
CA LEU A 96 0.18 31.17 -0.50
C LEU A 96 1.52 30.68 -1.10
N GLU A 97 1.75 29.37 -1.17
CA GLU A 97 2.97 28.75 -1.68
C GLU A 97 4.27 29.20 -0.96
N PHE A 98 4.20 29.62 0.31
CA PHE A 98 5.38 29.97 1.12
C PHE A 98 6.06 28.71 1.69
N LYS A 99 6.60 27.91 0.78
CA LYS A 99 7.13 26.55 1.05
C LYS A 99 8.23 26.52 2.12
N ASP A 100 9.05 27.56 2.20
CA ASP A 100 10.21 27.56 3.10
C ASP A 100 9.84 27.59 4.59
N LEU A 101 8.64 28.09 4.91
CA LEU A 101 8.23 28.35 6.28
C LEU A 101 7.39 27.22 6.89
N VAL A 102 6.81 26.35 6.06
CA VAL A 102 5.86 25.31 6.52
C VAL A 102 6.51 24.39 7.57
N CYS A 103 7.66 23.80 7.26
CA CYS A 103 8.35 22.91 8.19
C CYS A 103 8.86 23.64 9.45
N TYR A 104 9.22 24.93 9.35
CA TYR A 104 9.58 25.73 10.51
C TYR A 104 8.40 25.80 11.49
N TYR A 105 7.20 26.17 11.01
CA TYR A 105 6.03 26.28 11.88
C TYR A 105 5.56 24.92 12.40
N ILE A 106 5.66 23.85 11.61
CA ILE A 106 5.36 22.49 12.08
C ILE A 106 6.29 22.13 13.25
N SER A 107 7.58 22.45 13.17
CA SER A 107 8.54 22.14 14.25
C SER A 107 8.26 22.85 15.58
N LYS A 108 7.41 23.88 15.58
CA LYS A 108 7.00 24.62 16.78
C LYS A 108 5.77 24.05 17.46
N LEU A 109 5.09 23.10 16.83
CA LEU A 109 3.98 22.38 17.45
C LEU A 109 4.48 21.39 18.51
N PRO A 110 3.62 20.94 19.44
CA PRO A 110 3.96 19.85 20.35
C PRO A 110 4.40 18.60 19.58
N PRO A 111 5.41 17.85 20.07
CA PRO A 111 5.98 16.69 19.36
C PRO A 111 4.95 15.68 18.86
N ASN A 112 3.88 15.44 19.62
CA ASN A 112 2.81 14.50 19.27
C ASN A 112 2.02 14.91 18.01
N ASP A 113 1.94 16.22 17.74
CA ASP A 113 1.13 16.77 16.64
C ASP A 113 1.95 16.99 15.36
N GLN A 114 3.27 17.13 15.48
CA GLN A 114 4.16 17.44 14.35
C GLN A 114 4.01 16.42 13.23
N SER A 115 4.13 15.13 13.54
CA SER A 115 4.08 14.05 12.54
C SER A 115 2.70 13.91 11.90
N THR A 116 1.64 14.12 12.69
CA THR A 116 0.26 14.06 12.20
C THR A 116 -0.03 15.20 11.22
N ILE A 117 0.38 16.42 11.55
CA ILE A 117 0.18 17.60 10.71
C ILE A 117 1.08 17.54 9.48
N MET A 118 2.33 17.08 9.63
CA MET A 118 3.23 16.83 8.50
C MET A 118 2.64 15.81 7.53
N ALA A 119 2.11 14.69 8.02
CA ALA A 119 1.47 13.68 7.19
C ALA A 119 0.24 14.20 6.44
N LYS A 120 -0.66 14.91 7.14
CA LYS A 120 -1.83 15.56 6.51
C LYS A 120 -1.40 16.55 5.45
N PHE A 121 -0.36 17.33 5.72
CA PHE A 121 0.17 18.28 4.76
C PHE A 121 0.72 17.57 3.51
N LEU A 122 1.56 16.55 3.67
CA LEU A 122 2.09 15.79 2.54
C LEU A 122 0.98 15.16 1.69
N ASP A 123 -0.15 14.78 2.29
CA ASP A 123 -1.31 14.23 1.58
C ASP A 123 -2.03 15.27 0.70
N THR A 124 -1.96 16.56 1.05
CA THR A 124 -2.51 17.65 0.21
C THR A 124 -1.67 17.96 -1.02
N LEU A 125 -0.41 17.51 -1.06
CA LEU A 125 0.50 17.80 -2.16
C LEU A 125 0.27 16.82 -3.31
N SER A 126 0.04 17.34 -4.52
CA SER A 126 -0.12 16.51 -5.72
C SER A 126 1.22 16.03 -6.29
N ASN A 127 2.29 16.83 -6.13
CA ASN A 127 3.57 16.58 -6.79
C ASN A 127 4.58 15.91 -5.84
N ARG A 128 5.19 14.83 -6.32
CA ARG A 128 6.26 14.14 -5.61
C ARG A 128 7.46 15.05 -5.29
N GLN A 129 7.85 15.92 -6.22
CA GLN A 129 8.99 16.83 -6.02
C GLN A 129 8.78 17.77 -4.83
N ASP A 130 7.55 18.25 -4.65
CA ASP A 130 7.20 19.09 -3.51
C ASP A 130 7.28 18.27 -2.21
N LYS A 131 6.71 17.05 -2.18
CA LYS A 131 6.82 16.15 -1.01
C LYS A 131 8.27 15.90 -0.63
N GLU A 132 9.13 15.59 -1.59
CA GLU A 132 10.57 15.36 -1.36
C GLU A 132 11.29 16.61 -0.81
N PHE A 133 10.93 17.79 -1.29
CA PHE A 133 11.44 19.06 -0.76
C PHE A 133 11.08 19.24 0.71
N TYR A 134 9.81 19.04 1.06
CA TYR A 134 9.35 19.20 2.45
C TYR A 134 9.86 18.12 3.39
N LEU A 135 10.03 16.88 2.92
CA LEU A 135 10.66 15.82 3.70
C LEU A 135 12.11 16.19 4.05
N LYS A 136 12.89 16.68 3.08
CA LYS A 136 14.27 17.18 3.31
C LYS A 136 14.29 18.35 4.28
N GLN A 137 13.36 19.29 4.14
CA GLN A 137 13.23 20.41 5.08
C GLN A 137 12.86 19.92 6.49
N GLY A 138 11.95 18.96 6.62
CA GLY A 138 11.55 18.44 7.91
C GLY A 138 12.71 17.78 8.66
N PHE A 139 13.64 17.10 7.97
CA PHE A 139 14.89 16.64 8.59
C PHE A 139 15.72 17.80 9.16
N THR A 140 15.86 18.90 8.41
CA THR A 140 16.57 20.11 8.88
C THR A 140 15.94 20.68 10.15
N TYR A 141 14.61 20.65 10.24
CA TYR A 141 13.86 21.13 11.41
C TYR A 141 13.63 20.05 12.48
N LYS A 142 14.24 18.86 12.34
CA LYS A 142 14.15 17.74 13.28
C LYS A 142 12.73 17.25 13.55
N ILE A 143 11.86 17.36 12.55
CA ILE A 143 10.55 16.69 12.55
C ILE A 143 10.78 15.19 12.39
N ASP A 144 10.00 14.38 13.10
CA ASP A 144 10.02 12.92 12.94
C ASP A 144 9.37 12.52 11.60
N ILE A 145 10.21 12.48 10.56
CA ILE A 145 9.80 12.13 9.22
C ILE A 145 9.38 10.67 9.11
N ASP A 146 10.01 9.77 9.88
CA ASP A 146 9.72 8.34 9.82
C ASP A 146 8.27 8.10 10.27
N THR A 147 7.88 8.63 11.43
CA THR A 147 6.48 8.60 11.89
C THR A 147 5.53 9.33 10.95
N SER A 148 5.93 10.47 10.37
CA SER A 148 5.08 11.21 9.43
C SER A 148 4.73 10.38 8.19
N LEU A 149 5.70 9.65 7.64
CA LEU A 149 5.49 8.81 6.46
C LEU A 149 4.62 7.59 6.79
N LEU A 150 4.75 7.01 7.98
CA LEU A 150 3.88 5.92 8.43
C LEU A 150 2.42 6.37 8.56
N ILE A 151 2.19 7.56 9.13
CA ILE A 151 0.84 8.14 9.21
C ILE A 151 0.28 8.44 7.82
N LEU A 152 1.11 8.96 6.89
CA LEU A 152 0.70 9.21 5.51
C LEU A 152 0.23 7.92 4.82
N ALA A 153 1.03 6.86 4.91
CA ALA A 153 0.71 5.55 4.35
C ALA A 153 -0.58 4.97 4.95
N ALA A 154 -0.79 5.13 6.26
CA ALA A 154 -2.02 4.71 6.93
C ALA A 154 -3.26 5.50 6.46
N ASN A 155 -3.13 6.80 6.21
CA ASN A 155 -4.23 7.64 5.73
C ASN A 155 -4.70 7.24 4.33
N GLN A 156 -3.78 6.95 3.41
CA GLN A 156 -4.08 6.53 2.03
C GLN A 156 -4.76 5.16 1.92
N ARG A 157 -4.81 4.40 3.01
CA ARG A 157 -5.50 3.11 3.09
C ARG A 157 -6.94 3.25 3.58
N ARG A 158 -7.29 4.32 4.30
CA ARG A 158 -8.49 4.35 5.17
C ARG A 158 -9.79 3.92 4.50
N ASP A 159 -9.90 4.12 3.19
CA ASP A 159 -11.12 3.85 2.42
C ASP A 159 -11.09 2.53 1.62
N GLN A 160 -10.04 1.70 1.77
CA GLN A 160 -9.95 0.40 1.08
C GLN A 160 -10.61 -0.73 1.85
N THR A 161 -11.55 -1.42 1.19
CA THR A 161 -12.17 -2.65 1.67
C THR A 161 -11.53 -3.86 0.99
N PHE A 162 -11.26 -4.91 1.76
CA PHE A 162 -10.81 -6.19 1.21
C PHE A 162 -12.04 -7.04 0.93
N ASP A 163 -12.29 -7.37 -0.34
CA ASP A 163 -13.41 -8.23 -0.71
C ASP A 163 -13.17 -9.65 -0.19
N LYS A 164 -13.97 -10.05 0.80
CA LYS A 164 -13.89 -11.37 1.43
C LYS A 164 -14.74 -12.42 0.70
N GLU A 165 -15.53 -12.01 -0.28
CA GLU A 165 -16.38 -12.90 -1.05
C GLU A 165 -15.56 -13.57 -2.17
N ASN A 166 -15.55 -14.90 -2.16
CA ASN A 166 -15.00 -15.71 -3.25
C ASN A 166 -15.94 -15.61 -4.46
N ASN A 167 -15.78 -14.56 -5.26
CA ASN A 167 -16.36 -14.55 -6.59
C ASN A 167 -15.52 -15.49 -7.45
N ASP A 168 -16.08 -16.66 -7.80
CA ASP A 168 -15.52 -17.68 -8.71
C ASP A 168 -15.35 -17.17 -10.17
N GLU A 169 -15.21 -15.85 -10.37
CA GLU A 169 -14.91 -15.29 -11.68
C GLU A 169 -13.59 -15.85 -12.20
N ILE A 170 -13.57 -16.20 -13.49
CA ILE A 170 -12.35 -16.63 -14.19
C ILE A 170 -11.40 -15.45 -14.20
N ILE A 171 -10.44 -15.45 -13.27
CA ILE A 171 -9.46 -14.40 -13.16
C ILE A 171 -8.52 -14.48 -14.37
N SER A 172 -8.47 -13.39 -15.12
CA SER A 172 -7.56 -13.24 -16.25
C SER A 172 -6.11 -13.16 -15.78
N THR A 173 -5.18 -13.64 -16.62
CA THR A 173 -3.75 -13.34 -16.48
C THR A 173 -3.44 -11.87 -16.75
N ASN A 174 -4.36 -11.13 -17.36
CA ASN A 174 -4.18 -9.70 -17.64
C ASN A 174 -4.42 -8.86 -16.39
N SER A 175 -3.56 -7.88 -16.16
CA SER A 175 -3.69 -6.94 -15.05
C SER A 175 -4.85 -5.98 -15.29
N LYS A 176 -5.68 -5.75 -14.27
CA LYS A 176 -6.59 -4.59 -14.24
C LYS A 176 -5.77 -3.29 -14.14
N SER A 177 -6.38 -2.19 -14.59
CA SER A 177 -5.78 -0.85 -14.54
C SER A 177 -5.70 -0.31 -13.12
N LEU A 178 -4.65 0.48 -12.85
CA LEU A 178 -4.49 1.20 -11.58
C LEU A 178 -5.36 2.45 -11.55
N ASN A 179 -5.96 2.74 -10.40
CA ASN A 179 -6.71 3.96 -10.14
C ASN A 179 -5.85 5.01 -9.41
N GLU A 180 -6.41 6.20 -9.18
CA GLU A 180 -5.69 7.29 -8.51
C GLU A 180 -5.26 6.93 -7.07
N ASN A 181 -6.09 6.17 -6.34
CA ASN A 181 -5.75 5.74 -4.99
C ASN A 181 -4.59 4.74 -4.99
N ASP A 182 -4.58 3.81 -5.93
CA ASP A 182 -3.48 2.85 -6.14
C ASP A 182 -2.17 3.62 -6.40
N HIS A 183 -2.20 4.68 -7.21
CA HIS A 183 -1.03 5.53 -7.45
C HIS A 183 -0.55 6.28 -6.20
N LYS A 184 -1.47 6.81 -5.38
CA LYS A 184 -1.11 7.44 -4.10
C LYS A 184 -0.37 6.46 -3.18
N GLN A 185 -0.87 5.23 -3.07
CA GLN A 185 -0.25 4.18 -2.25
C GLN A 185 1.14 3.78 -2.73
N LEU A 186 1.31 3.61 -4.05
CA LEU A 186 2.62 3.36 -4.64
C LEU A 186 3.58 4.53 -4.41
N GLU A 187 3.09 5.77 -4.42
CA GLU A 187 3.89 6.94 -4.08
C GLU A 187 4.30 6.93 -2.61
N ALA A 188 3.39 6.65 -1.66
CA ALA A 188 3.75 6.56 -0.25
C ALA A 188 4.76 5.43 0.01
N LEU A 189 4.60 4.27 -0.63
CA LEU A 189 5.57 3.19 -0.55
C LEU A 189 6.95 3.62 -1.08
N LYS A 190 6.97 4.36 -2.19
CA LYS A 190 8.22 4.91 -2.74
C LYS A 190 8.87 5.91 -1.77
N LEU A 191 8.09 6.76 -1.12
CA LEU A 191 8.61 7.71 -0.13
C LEU A 191 9.16 6.97 1.09
N LEU A 192 8.45 5.96 1.60
CA LEU A 192 8.92 5.11 2.70
C LEU A 192 10.26 4.44 2.35
N THR A 193 10.36 3.79 1.19
CA THR A 193 11.61 3.13 0.76
C THR A 193 12.77 4.10 0.51
N THR A 194 12.49 5.37 0.18
CA THR A 194 13.52 6.37 -0.15
C THR A 194 14.03 7.12 1.09
N PHE A 195 13.15 7.45 2.03
CA PHE A 195 13.44 8.39 3.13
C PHE A 195 13.52 7.75 4.52
N LEU A 196 12.94 6.57 4.71
CA LEU A 196 12.87 5.94 6.02
C LEU A 196 14.26 5.43 6.41
N SER A 197 14.86 6.09 7.39
CA SER A 197 16.28 5.93 7.72
C SER A 197 16.60 4.66 8.53
N THR A 198 15.59 4.10 9.23
CA THR A 198 15.78 3.05 10.24
C THR A 198 14.79 1.88 10.18
N GLN A 199 13.82 1.87 9.25
CA GLN A 199 12.67 0.94 9.34
C GLN A 199 12.26 0.30 8.01
N THR A 200 13.19 -0.40 7.33
CA THR A 200 12.86 -1.22 6.13
C THR A 200 11.69 -2.17 6.35
N LEU A 201 11.49 -2.63 7.59
CA LEU A 201 10.40 -3.52 7.96
C LEU A 201 9.01 -2.88 7.80
N ASP A 202 8.83 -1.62 8.18
CA ASP A 202 7.51 -0.98 8.09
C ASP A 202 7.15 -0.65 6.64
N ALA A 203 8.15 -0.25 5.84
CA ALA A 203 7.98 -0.16 4.38
C ALA A 203 7.61 -1.51 3.76
N LEU A 204 8.27 -2.60 4.19
CA LEU A 204 7.98 -3.96 3.72
C LEU A 204 6.57 -4.42 4.11
N ARG A 205 6.15 -4.17 5.35
CA ARG A 205 4.80 -4.48 5.84
C ARG A 205 3.74 -3.71 5.08
N PHE A 206 3.99 -2.42 4.79
CA PHE A 206 3.12 -1.63 3.95
C PHE A 206 3.07 -2.18 2.52
N ALA A 207 4.20 -2.61 1.95
CA ALA A 207 4.26 -3.23 0.63
C ALA A 207 3.46 -4.54 0.58
N ASN A 208 3.65 -5.43 1.55
CA ASN A 208 2.88 -6.68 1.66
C ASN A 208 1.38 -6.41 1.74
N LEU A 209 0.99 -5.44 2.56
CA LEU A 209 -0.40 -5.01 2.69
C LEU A 209 -0.96 -4.59 1.33
N ILE A 210 -0.37 -3.59 0.66
CA ILE A 210 -0.92 -3.13 -0.62
C ILE A 210 -0.85 -4.21 -1.70
N CYS A 211 0.14 -5.11 -1.66
CA CYS A 211 0.21 -6.27 -2.56
C CYS A 211 -0.95 -7.24 -2.33
N ARG A 212 -1.40 -7.47 -1.08
CA ARG A 212 -2.61 -8.27 -0.81
C ARG A 212 -3.83 -7.65 -1.47
N TYR A 213 -4.02 -6.33 -1.37
CA TYR A 213 -5.16 -5.63 -1.99
C TYR A 213 -5.07 -5.61 -3.52
N PHE A 214 -3.91 -5.29 -4.08
CA PHE A 214 -3.70 -5.36 -5.53
C PHE A 214 -3.93 -6.77 -6.06
N LEU A 215 -3.46 -7.78 -5.33
CA LEU A 215 -3.69 -9.15 -5.73
C LEU A 215 -5.18 -9.48 -5.62
N ASN A 216 -5.90 -9.06 -4.58
CA ASN A 216 -7.33 -9.30 -4.46
C ASN A 216 -8.12 -8.76 -5.68
N ASP A 217 -7.75 -7.57 -6.15
CA ASP A 217 -8.36 -6.88 -7.29
C ASP A 217 -7.85 -7.35 -8.66
N ALA A 218 -6.84 -8.24 -8.72
CA ALA A 218 -6.11 -8.64 -9.93
C ALA A 218 -5.38 -7.48 -10.64
N LYS A 219 -4.84 -6.54 -9.86
CA LYS A 219 -3.99 -5.41 -10.31
C LYS A 219 -2.50 -5.77 -10.24
N TYR A 220 -2.05 -6.71 -11.06
CA TYR A 220 -0.67 -7.23 -11.04
C TYR A 220 0.40 -6.17 -11.28
N GLU A 221 0.10 -5.10 -12.04
CA GLU A 221 1.03 -3.98 -12.24
C GLU A 221 1.40 -3.27 -10.94
N GLY A 222 0.45 -3.10 -10.02
CA GLY A 222 0.71 -2.49 -8.72
C GLY A 222 1.70 -3.32 -7.89
N ILE A 223 1.60 -4.65 -7.98
CA ILE A 223 2.53 -5.58 -7.32
C ILE A 223 3.92 -5.46 -7.96
N ARG A 224 4.03 -5.44 -9.30
CA ARG A 224 5.31 -5.25 -10.01
C ARG A 224 6.03 -3.97 -9.59
N ILE A 225 5.31 -2.85 -9.58
CA ILE A 225 5.88 -1.56 -9.16
C ILE A 225 6.34 -1.64 -7.71
N SER A 226 5.53 -2.23 -6.83
CA SER A 226 5.88 -2.42 -5.40
C SER A 226 7.15 -3.25 -5.23
N LEU A 227 7.28 -4.35 -5.95
CA LEU A 227 8.48 -5.21 -5.94
C LEU A 227 9.73 -4.45 -6.41
N SER A 228 9.59 -3.58 -7.41
CA SER A 228 10.72 -2.81 -7.97
C SER A 228 11.32 -1.77 -7.03
N TYR A 229 10.60 -1.35 -5.99
CA TYR A 229 11.07 -0.37 -5.02
C TYR A 229 12.01 -0.96 -3.97
N PHE A 230 12.11 -2.28 -3.88
CA PHE A 230 12.99 -2.95 -2.96
C PHE A 230 14.23 -3.52 -3.68
N PRO A 231 15.38 -3.64 -3.00
CA PRO A 231 16.52 -4.37 -3.52
C PRO A 231 16.14 -5.82 -3.82
N HIS A 232 16.83 -6.44 -4.78
CA HIS A 232 16.58 -7.84 -5.17
C HIS A 232 16.88 -8.81 -4.01
N ASP A 233 17.84 -8.47 -3.14
CA ASP A 233 18.27 -9.26 -1.99
C ASP A 233 17.78 -8.64 -0.67
N ILE A 234 16.46 -8.67 -0.43
CA ILE A 234 15.93 -8.40 0.90
C ILE A 234 16.29 -9.58 1.81
N ASP A 235 17.19 -9.33 2.76
CA ASP A 235 17.65 -10.30 3.74
C ASP A 235 17.30 -9.86 5.17
N VAL A 236 17.03 -10.85 6.03
CA VAL A 236 16.74 -10.70 7.46
C VAL A 236 17.91 -10.00 8.17
N HIS A 237 19.14 -10.19 7.68
CA HIS A 237 20.34 -9.57 8.24
C HIS A 237 20.39 -8.05 8.08
N THR A 238 19.64 -7.49 7.13
CA THR A 238 19.54 -6.03 6.89
C THR A 238 18.48 -5.36 7.77
N ILE A 239 17.63 -6.15 8.44
CA ILE A 239 16.54 -5.68 9.31
C ILE A 239 16.96 -5.91 10.77
N GLU A 240 16.79 -4.88 11.62
CA GLU A 240 17.35 -4.83 12.97
C GLU A 240 17.13 -6.11 13.81
N ALA A 241 18.15 -6.47 14.59
CA ALA A 241 18.27 -7.75 15.31
C ALA A 241 17.18 -8.04 16.36
N ASN A 242 16.32 -7.06 16.69
CA ASN A 242 15.35 -7.18 17.77
C ASN A 242 14.02 -7.86 17.38
N ASN A 243 13.76 -8.11 16.08
CA ASN A 243 12.50 -8.73 15.59
C ASN A 243 12.69 -9.78 14.46
N ARG A 244 13.81 -10.52 14.47
CA ARG A 244 14.20 -11.45 13.38
C ARG A 244 13.09 -12.40 12.91
N GLN A 245 12.34 -12.99 13.82
CA GLN A 245 11.28 -13.96 13.48
C GLN A 245 10.05 -13.30 12.83
N GLN A 246 9.65 -12.11 13.28
CA GLN A 246 8.55 -11.38 12.65
C GLN A 246 8.94 -10.90 11.25
N SER A 247 10.20 -10.46 11.08
CA SER A 247 10.72 -10.05 9.79
C SER A 247 10.85 -11.20 8.78
N GLU A 248 11.04 -12.45 9.23
CA GLU A 248 11.13 -13.62 8.34
C GLU A 248 9.80 -13.88 7.61
N ASP A 249 8.68 -13.83 8.32
CA ASP A 249 7.35 -14.01 7.71
C ASP A 249 6.99 -12.83 6.78
N ASP A 250 7.33 -11.59 7.17
CA ASP A 250 7.14 -10.40 6.32
C ASP A 250 7.96 -10.52 5.02
N ILE A 251 9.23 -10.92 5.09
CA ILE A 251 10.08 -11.14 3.91
C ILE A 251 9.55 -12.29 3.06
N ARG A 252 9.11 -13.38 3.69
CA ARG A 252 8.59 -14.56 3.00
C ARG A 252 7.30 -14.25 2.26
N GLU A 253 6.41 -13.46 2.85
CA GLU A 253 5.19 -12.98 2.20
C GLU A 253 5.55 -12.13 0.96
N PHE A 254 6.49 -11.20 1.10
CA PHE A 254 6.92 -10.34 -0.01
C PHE A 254 7.50 -11.16 -1.18
N LYS A 255 8.38 -12.13 -0.87
CA LYS A 255 8.94 -13.07 -1.85
C LYS A 255 7.88 -13.96 -2.48
N ALA A 256 6.82 -14.30 -1.75
CA ALA A 256 5.72 -15.10 -2.27
C ALA A 256 4.94 -14.34 -3.36
N PHE A 257 4.73 -13.03 -3.21
CA PHE A 257 4.16 -12.20 -4.29
C PHE A 257 5.09 -12.16 -5.50
N GLY A 258 6.40 -12.00 -5.29
CA GLY A 258 7.39 -12.04 -6.37
C GLY A 258 7.37 -13.33 -7.18
N ALA A 259 7.38 -14.48 -6.50
CA ALA A 259 7.31 -15.80 -7.14
C ALA A 259 6.02 -15.96 -7.97
N TYR A 260 4.90 -15.48 -7.44
CA TYR A 260 3.62 -15.54 -8.13
C TYR A 260 3.57 -14.68 -9.39
N ILE A 261 4.05 -13.43 -9.31
CA ILE A 261 4.15 -12.54 -10.48
C ILE A 261 5.09 -13.12 -11.53
N ALA A 262 6.24 -13.68 -11.13
CA ALA A 262 7.17 -14.33 -12.06
C ALA A 262 6.52 -15.50 -12.81
N ALA A 263 5.68 -16.30 -12.13
CA ALA A 263 4.93 -17.37 -12.76
C ALA A 263 3.90 -16.84 -13.78
N LEU A 264 3.17 -15.77 -13.45
CA LEU A 264 2.23 -15.13 -14.38
C LEU A 264 2.95 -14.55 -15.61
N GLU A 265 4.08 -13.89 -15.42
CA GLU A 265 4.89 -13.33 -16.51
C GLU A 265 5.44 -14.44 -17.41
N ALA A 266 5.89 -15.56 -16.85
CA ALA A 266 6.32 -16.71 -17.62
C ALA A 266 5.18 -17.27 -18.49
N ILE A 267 3.97 -17.40 -17.93
CA ILE A 267 2.77 -17.84 -18.66
C ILE A 267 2.39 -16.86 -19.77
N GLN A 268 2.36 -15.57 -19.47
CA GLN A 268 2.03 -14.53 -20.45
C GLN A 268 3.05 -14.54 -21.59
N ARG A 269 4.34 -14.59 -21.24
CA ARG A 269 5.42 -14.63 -22.22
C ARG A 269 5.34 -15.85 -23.12
N TRP A 270 5.05 -17.02 -22.55
CA TRP A 270 4.81 -18.23 -23.34
C TRP A 270 3.61 -18.06 -24.28
N SER A 271 2.51 -17.49 -23.81
CA SER A 271 1.30 -17.27 -24.61
C SER A 271 1.57 -16.35 -25.81
N GLU A 272 2.35 -15.28 -25.62
CA GLU A 272 2.79 -14.40 -26.71
C GLU A 272 3.66 -15.13 -27.75
N LEU A 273 4.60 -15.97 -27.30
CA LEU A 273 5.45 -16.76 -28.18
C LEU A 273 4.62 -17.77 -28.98
N HIS A 274 3.69 -18.46 -28.31
CA HIS A 274 2.82 -19.44 -28.94
C HIS A 274 1.90 -18.79 -30.00
N GLN A 275 1.33 -17.61 -29.72
CA GLN A 275 0.52 -16.87 -30.69
C GLN A 275 1.34 -16.45 -31.92
N LYS A 276 2.54 -15.88 -31.72
CA LYS A 276 3.42 -15.47 -32.83
C LYS A 276 3.83 -16.63 -33.73
N GLN A 277 3.93 -17.84 -33.18
CA GLN A 277 4.25 -19.04 -33.95
C GLN A 277 3.06 -19.59 -34.72
N GLN A 278 1.84 -19.46 -34.22
CA GLN A 278 0.64 -19.80 -34.99
C GLN A 278 0.51 -18.91 -36.23
N GLU A 279 0.94 -17.65 -36.14
CA GLU A 279 0.90 -16.67 -37.24
C GLU A 279 2.06 -16.86 -38.25
N ASN A 280 3.25 -17.32 -37.81
CA ASN A 280 4.43 -17.49 -38.67
C ASN A 280 4.67 -18.98 -39.03
N THR A 281 4.23 -19.41 -40.21
CA THR A 281 4.31 -20.81 -40.70
C THR A 281 5.71 -21.25 -41.16
N SER A 282 6.78 -20.63 -40.66
CA SER A 282 8.16 -20.92 -41.07
C SER A 282 8.89 -21.70 -39.99
N THR A 283 9.76 -22.63 -40.41
CA THR A 283 10.53 -23.62 -39.66
C THR A 283 11.56 -23.06 -38.66
N ALA A 284 11.19 -22.06 -37.85
CA ALA A 284 11.97 -21.66 -36.70
C ALA A 284 11.77 -22.68 -35.57
N THR A 285 12.84 -22.98 -34.85
CA THR A 285 12.86 -23.76 -33.61
C THR A 285 11.64 -23.40 -32.75
N ARG A 286 10.91 -24.38 -32.22
CA ARG A 286 9.73 -24.13 -31.36
C ARG A 286 10.16 -23.47 -30.04
N GLU A 287 10.36 -22.15 -30.08
CA GLU A 287 10.76 -21.30 -28.95
C GLU A 287 9.78 -21.41 -27.78
N ASP A 288 8.48 -21.55 -28.06
CA ASP A 288 7.43 -21.84 -27.09
C ASP A 288 7.69 -23.15 -26.31
N GLN A 289 8.12 -24.22 -26.99
CA GLN A 289 8.47 -25.50 -26.37
C GLN A 289 9.76 -25.42 -25.57
N ALA A 290 10.75 -24.66 -26.04
CA ALA A 290 11.99 -24.42 -25.30
C ALA A 290 11.76 -23.58 -24.03
N TYR A 291 10.74 -22.72 -24.02
CA TYR A 291 10.37 -21.87 -22.88
C TYR A 291 9.48 -22.60 -21.86
N LEU A 292 8.79 -23.68 -22.25
CA LEU A 292 7.89 -24.44 -21.37
C LEU A 292 8.54 -24.88 -20.03
N PRO A 293 9.79 -25.39 -19.98
CA PRO A 293 10.43 -25.75 -18.71
C PRO A 293 10.58 -24.57 -17.74
N ILE A 294 10.74 -23.34 -18.26
CA ILE A 294 10.84 -22.12 -17.46
C ILE A 294 9.48 -21.81 -16.82
N VAL A 295 8.40 -21.91 -17.60
CA VAL A 295 7.02 -21.74 -17.10
C VAL A 295 6.70 -22.77 -16.02
N ILE A 296 7.00 -24.04 -16.29
CA ILE A 296 6.80 -25.13 -15.34
C ILE A 296 7.55 -24.82 -14.05
N LYS A 297 8.86 -24.52 -14.14
CA LYS A 297 9.68 -24.20 -12.98
C LYS A 297 9.09 -23.06 -12.15
N ALA A 298 8.72 -21.95 -12.79
CA ALA A 298 8.15 -20.78 -12.09
C ALA A 298 6.82 -21.12 -11.39
N CYS A 299 5.95 -21.92 -12.01
CA CYS A 299 4.71 -22.37 -11.36
C CYS A 299 4.99 -23.31 -10.17
N TYR A 300 5.94 -24.24 -10.30
CA TYR A 300 6.31 -25.15 -9.20
C TYR A 300 7.03 -24.43 -8.05
N GLU A 301 7.72 -23.31 -8.29
CA GLU A 301 8.26 -22.45 -7.22
C GLU A 301 7.13 -21.89 -6.33
N VAL A 302 5.94 -21.66 -6.88
CA VAL A 302 4.74 -21.27 -6.12
C VAL A 302 4.08 -22.50 -5.46
N PHE A 303 3.91 -23.61 -6.18
CA PHE A 303 3.22 -24.79 -5.65
C PHE A 303 4.01 -25.55 -4.58
N ASP A 304 5.34 -25.56 -4.68
CA ASP A 304 6.25 -26.18 -3.71
C ASP A 304 6.96 -25.11 -2.87
N TYR A 305 6.32 -23.94 -2.69
CA TYR A 305 6.88 -22.86 -1.89
C TYR A 305 7.16 -23.36 -0.47
N PRO A 306 8.35 -23.18 0.11
CA PRO A 306 8.70 -23.80 1.39
C PRO A 306 7.65 -23.51 2.45
N GLN A 307 7.08 -24.54 3.10
CA GLN A 307 5.99 -24.43 4.10
C GLN A 307 4.65 -23.81 3.60
N GLY A 308 4.44 -23.70 2.29
CA GLY A 308 3.18 -23.20 1.70
C GLY A 308 3.25 -21.76 1.19
N TRP A 309 2.67 -21.48 0.04
CA TRP A 309 2.59 -20.12 -0.49
C TRP A 309 1.66 -19.25 0.37
N LEU A 310 2.09 -18.03 0.75
CA LEU A 310 1.37 -17.11 1.67
C LEU A 310 0.95 -17.74 3.01
N VAL A 311 1.74 -18.65 3.59
CA VAL A 311 1.49 -19.24 4.93
C VAL A 311 2.60 -18.76 5.86
N ASP A 312 2.31 -18.31 7.08
CA ASP A 312 3.35 -17.95 8.04
C ASP A 312 4.02 -19.19 8.67
N ILE A 313 5.32 -19.10 9.00
CA ILE A 313 6.04 -20.14 9.75
C ILE A 313 5.89 -19.92 11.25
N THR A 314 5.91 -18.66 11.68
CA THR A 314 5.97 -18.33 13.09
C THR A 314 4.57 -18.09 13.65
N ASN A 315 4.30 -18.64 14.84
CA ASN A 315 3.07 -18.32 15.57
C ASN A 315 3.11 -16.93 16.22
N VAL A 316 4.18 -16.14 16.00
CA VAL A 316 4.40 -14.85 16.64
C VAL A 316 3.37 -13.82 16.17
N HIS A 317 2.99 -13.86 14.90
CA HIS A 317 1.98 -12.94 14.37
C HIS A 317 0.58 -13.29 14.88
N GLN A 318 0.28 -14.54 15.24
CA GLN A 318 -1.05 -14.97 15.69
C GLN A 318 -1.50 -14.30 17.01
N THR A 319 -0.59 -13.72 17.78
CA THR A 319 -0.90 -13.05 19.05
C THR A 319 -1.25 -11.57 18.91
N LEU A 320 -1.12 -10.99 17.70
CA LEU A 320 -1.40 -9.56 17.46
C LEU A 320 -2.84 -9.36 16.94
N PRO A 321 -3.64 -8.43 17.51
CA PRO A 321 -5.05 -8.23 17.14
C PRO A 321 -5.27 -7.90 15.65
N ASP A 322 -4.35 -7.16 15.03
CA ASP A 322 -4.45 -6.78 13.61
C ASP A 322 -4.15 -7.94 12.64
N ASN A 323 -3.53 -9.04 13.11
CA ASN A 323 -3.08 -10.13 12.24
C ASN A 323 -4.18 -11.14 11.89
N GLU A 324 -5.31 -11.16 12.62
CA GLU A 324 -6.44 -12.03 12.26
C GLU A 324 -6.96 -11.69 10.86
N ASN A 325 -7.06 -10.40 10.53
CA ASN A 325 -7.44 -9.96 9.18
C ASN A 325 -6.40 -10.39 8.14
N ARG A 326 -5.10 -10.23 8.42
CA ARG A 326 -4.03 -10.64 7.50
C ARG A 326 -4.06 -12.14 7.19
N GLN A 327 -4.28 -13.01 8.18
CA GLN A 327 -4.38 -14.46 7.93
C GLN A 327 -5.59 -14.82 7.06
N ILE A 328 -6.73 -14.16 7.31
CA ILE A 328 -7.94 -14.35 6.52
C ILE A 328 -7.69 -13.90 5.07
N GLU A 329 -7.11 -12.71 4.87
CA GLU A 329 -6.72 -12.18 3.56
C GLU A 329 -5.81 -13.17 2.81
N MET A 330 -4.71 -13.60 3.43
CA MET A 330 -3.79 -14.57 2.82
C MET A 330 -4.49 -15.90 2.50
N SER A 331 -5.37 -16.38 3.38
CA SER A 331 -6.13 -17.60 3.13
C SER A 331 -7.04 -17.46 1.91
N ILE A 332 -7.77 -16.35 1.79
CA ILE A 332 -8.64 -16.07 0.63
C ILE A 332 -7.81 -16.04 -0.65
N LEU A 333 -6.67 -15.32 -0.64
CA LEU A 333 -5.76 -15.26 -1.78
C LEU A 333 -5.24 -16.64 -2.20
N ARG A 334 -4.90 -17.52 -1.25
CA ARG A 334 -4.49 -18.92 -1.55
C ARG A 334 -5.59 -19.72 -2.24
N HIS A 335 -6.82 -19.65 -1.74
CA HIS A 335 -7.97 -20.36 -2.33
C HIS A 335 -8.34 -19.84 -3.72
N LYS A 336 -8.01 -18.58 -4.01
CA LYS A 336 -8.28 -17.94 -5.30
C LYS A 336 -7.17 -18.22 -6.33
N TYR A 337 -5.91 -17.99 -5.96
CA TYR A 337 -4.81 -17.88 -6.91
C TYR A 337 -4.03 -19.18 -7.14
N ILE A 338 -3.98 -20.10 -6.17
CA ILE A 338 -3.37 -21.42 -6.40
C ILE A 338 -4.19 -22.23 -7.42
N PRO A 339 -5.52 -22.35 -7.29
CA PRO A 339 -6.32 -23.04 -8.30
C PRO A 339 -6.24 -22.37 -9.67
N MET A 340 -6.25 -21.04 -9.71
CA MET A 340 -6.12 -20.27 -10.96
C MET A 340 -4.80 -20.59 -11.68
N LEU A 341 -3.67 -20.56 -10.96
CA LEU A 341 -2.37 -20.86 -11.55
C LEU A 341 -2.29 -22.30 -12.05
N ALA A 342 -2.84 -23.25 -11.30
CA ALA A 342 -2.93 -24.65 -11.71
C ALA A 342 -3.78 -24.83 -12.97
N CYS A 343 -4.97 -24.24 -13.02
CA CYS A 343 -5.84 -24.26 -14.19
C CYS A 343 -5.16 -23.65 -15.42
N ASN A 344 -4.44 -22.54 -15.28
CA ASN A 344 -3.68 -21.94 -16.38
C ASN A 344 -2.59 -22.90 -16.89
N LEU A 345 -1.86 -23.56 -15.99
CA LEU A 345 -0.84 -24.53 -16.37
C LEU A 345 -1.45 -25.77 -17.06
N PHE A 346 -2.58 -26.28 -16.56
CA PHE A 346 -3.32 -27.37 -17.21
C PHE A 346 -3.77 -26.99 -18.63
N ARG A 347 -4.26 -25.77 -18.84
CA ARG A 347 -4.63 -25.27 -20.17
C ARG A 347 -3.43 -25.21 -21.12
N ILE A 348 -2.25 -24.80 -20.64
CA ILE A 348 -1.02 -24.82 -21.44
C ILE A 348 -0.67 -26.26 -21.85
N PHE A 349 -0.71 -27.20 -20.91
CA PHE A 349 -0.43 -28.62 -21.22
C PHE A 349 -1.44 -29.23 -22.18
N ASP A 350 -2.72 -28.86 -22.07
CA ASP A 350 -3.77 -29.28 -22.99
C ASP A 350 -3.50 -28.78 -24.42
N LEU A 351 -3.15 -27.49 -24.57
CA LEU A 351 -2.82 -26.86 -25.86
C LEU A 351 -1.61 -27.54 -26.54
N ILE A 352 -0.57 -27.85 -25.78
CA ILE A 352 0.65 -28.51 -26.29
C ILE A 352 0.44 -30.04 -26.45
N LYS A 353 -0.69 -30.58 -25.95
CA LYS A 353 -0.98 -32.03 -25.86
C LYS A 353 0.09 -32.80 -25.06
N HIS A 354 0.59 -32.18 -23.99
CA HIS A 354 1.68 -32.68 -23.15
C HIS A 354 1.18 -33.53 -21.98
N GLU A 355 0.61 -34.70 -22.29
CA GLU A 355 -0.11 -35.58 -21.36
C GLU A 355 0.71 -35.99 -20.11
N GLN A 356 2.01 -36.26 -20.26
CA GLN A 356 2.86 -36.70 -19.15
C GLN A 356 2.95 -35.66 -18.02
N GLU A 357 3.01 -34.38 -18.37
CA GLU A 357 3.13 -33.29 -17.39
C GLU A 357 1.76 -32.95 -16.78
N THR A 358 0.68 -33.14 -17.53
CA THR A 358 -0.69 -33.10 -16.99
C THR A 358 -0.85 -34.11 -15.85
N PHE A 359 -0.49 -35.38 -16.05
CA PHE A 359 -0.59 -36.38 -14.98
C PHE A 359 0.32 -36.10 -13.79
N ARG A 360 1.55 -35.62 -14.04
CA ARG A 360 2.47 -35.22 -12.96
C ARG A 360 1.89 -34.11 -12.10
N LEU A 361 1.28 -33.09 -12.72
CA LEU A 361 0.66 -31.99 -12.00
C LEU A 361 -0.52 -32.46 -11.14
N ILE A 362 -1.39 -33.34 -11.65
CA ILE A 362 -2.51 -33.89 -10.85
C ILE A 362 -1.99 -34.64 -9.62
N ILE A 363 -1.01 -35.52 -9.82
CA ILE A 363 -0.43 -36.33 -8.75
C ILE A 363 0.18 -35.41 -7.70
N PHE A 364 0.89 -34.37 -8.13
CA PHE A 364 1.47 -33.37 -7.23
C PHE A 364 0.39 -32.63 -6.42
N LEU A 365 -0.67 -32.13 -7.08
CA LEU A 365 -1.75 -31.38 -6.41
C LEU A 365 -2.54 -32.26 -5.42
N SER A 366 -2.63 -33.56 -5.73
CA SER A 366 -3.37 -34.55 -4.93
C SER A 366 -2.51 -35.21 -3.83
N ASP A 367 -1.21 -34.86 -3.72
CA ASP A 367 -0.34 -35.48 -2.71
C ASP A 367 -0.71 -35.01 -1.30
N SER A 368 -1.29 -35.92 -0.53
CA SER A 368 -1.71 -35.70 0.85
C SER A 368 -0.56 -35.55 1.84
N ARG A 369 0.66 -35.95 1.44
CA ARG A 369 1.88 -35.88 2.28
C ARG A 369 2.60 -34.53 2.19
N LYS A 370 2.20 -33.69 1.22
CA LYS A 370 2.76 -32.33 1.04
C LYS A 370 1.79 -31.30 1.62
N GLN A 371 1.64 -30.17 0.94
CA GLN A 371 0.86 -29.01 1.39
C GLN A 371 -0.66 -29.19 1.26
N GLN A 372 -1.13 -30.36 0.82
CA GLN A 372 -2.55 -30.68 0.64
C GLN A 372 -3.29 -29.64 -0.22
N LEU A 373 -2.66 -29.22 -1.32
CA LEU A 373 -3.14 -28.14 -2.20
C LEU A 373 -4.57 -28.40 -2.72
N TYR A 374 -4.95 -29.67 -2.93
CA TYR A 374 -6.31 -30.07 -3.31
C TYR A 374 -7.42 -29.50 -2.41
N LYS A 375 -7.13 -29.18 -1.14
CA LYS A 375 -8.10 -28.57 -0.21
C LYS A 375 -8.43 -27.12 -0.54
N LEU A 376 -7.56 -26.44 -1.29
CA LEU A 376 -7.73 -25.04 -1.68
C LEU A 376 -8.68 -24.87 -2.87
N PHE A 377 -8.98 -25.96 -3.59
CA PHE A 377 -9.82 -25.91 -4.78
C PHE A 377 -11.30 -25.98 -4.41
N SER A 378 -12.11 -25.14 -5.04
CA SER A 378 -13.56 -25.26 -5.02
C SER A 378 -14.00 -26.52 -5.76
N LYS A 379 -15.22 -27.00 -5.51
CA LYS A 379 -15.77 -28.17 -6.22
C LYS A 379 -15.82 -27.94 -7.74
N GLU A 380 -16.08 -26.71 -8.16
CA GLU A 380 -16.16 -26.34 -9.58
C GLU A 380 -14.79 -26.32 -10.26
N THR A 381 -13.78 -25.77 -9.58
CA THR A 381 -12.40 -25.78 -10.10
C THR A 381 -11.82 -27.20 -10.12
N LEU A 382 -12.12 -28.04 -9.11
CA LEU A 382 -11.79 -29.46 -9.15
C LEU A 382 -12.43 -30.18 -10.33
N ASN A 383 -13.73 -29.98 -10.58
CA ASN A 383 -14.41 -30.58 -11.73
C ASN A 383 -13.77 -30.11 -13.06
N SER A 384 -13.41 -28.84 -13.16
CA SER A 384 -12.74 -28.29 -14.35
C SER A 384 -11.37 -28.95 -14.58
N VAL A 385 -10.57 -29.10 -13.52
CA VAL A 385 -9.31 -29.82 -13.58
C VAL A 385 -9.53 -31.28 -13.97
N LEU A 386 -10.49 -31.97 -13.35
CA LEU A 386 -10.79 -33.37 -13.65
C LEU A 386 -11.18 -33.56 -15.13
N LEU A 387 -12.00 -32.67 -15.68
CA LEU A 387 -12.38 -32.72 -17.11
C LEU A 387 -11.15 -32.54 -18.04
N LEU A 388 -10.26 -31.59 -17.74
CA LEU A 388 -9.02 -31.41 -18.51
C LEU A 388 -8.13 -32.67 -18.47
N THR A 389 -8.19 -33.40 -17.36
CA THR A 389 -7.40 -34.61 -17.17
C THR A 389 -8.03 -35.84 -17.83
N GLU A 390 -9.35 -35.89 -17.90
CA GLU A 390 -10.11 -36.85 -18.70
C GLU A 390 -9.75 -36.71 -20.18
N HIS A 391 -9.79 -35.50 -20.73
CA HIS A 391 -9.37 -35.25 -22.11
C HIS A 391 -7.92 -35.67 -22.38
N ALA A 392 -7.01 -35.50 -21.40
CA ALA A 392 -5.63 -35.96 -21.54
C ALA A 392 -5.53 -37.50 -21.51
N ALA A 393 -6.35 -38.17 -20.71
CA ALA A 393 -6.41 -39.64 -20.66
C ALA A 393 -6.98 -40.23 -21.94
N GLU A 394 -8.06 -39.66 -22.49
CA GLU A 394 -8.65 -40.09 -23.76
C GLU A 394 -7.63 -40.02 -24.91
N ARG A 395 -6.92 -38.89 -25.04
CA ARG A 395 -5.88 -38.75 -26.09
C ARG A 395 -4.71 -39.72 -25.93
N CYS A 396 -4.35 -40.07 -24.70
CA CYS A 396 -3.33 -41.08 -24.42
C CYS A 396 -3.81 -42.48 -24.85
N LEU A 397 -5.07 -42.82 -24.55
CA LEU A 397 -5.71 -44.07 -24.95
C LEU A 397 -5.84 -44.18 -26.48
N ASP A 398 -6.26 -43.11 -27.15
CA ASP A 398 -6.35 -43.06 -28.62
C ASP A 398 -4.98 -43.29 -29.28
N ARG A 399 -3.91 -42.68 -28.73
CA ARG A 399 -2.54 -42.92 -29.19
C ARG A 399 -2.12 -44.38 -29.01
N GLN A 400 -2.46 -45.00 -27.88
CA GLN A 400 -2.16 -46.42 -27.64
C GLN A 400 -2.93 -47.34 -28.60
N GLN A 401 -4.20 -47.07 -28.86
CA GLN A 401 -5.00 -47.84 -29.82
C GLN A 401 -4.53 -47.66 -31.27
N GLN A 402 -4.09 -46.46 -31.67
CA GLN A 402 -3.47 -46.21 -32.98
C GLN A 402 -2.12 -46.94 -33.14
N SER A 403 -1.30 -47.00 -32.09
CA SER A 403 -0.05 -47.77 -32.13
C SER A 403 -0.29 -49.29 -32.27
N GLN A 404 -1.34 -49.83 -31.64
CA GLN A 404 -1.70 -51.25 -31.75
C GLN A 404 -2.33 -51.61 -33.10
N THR A 405 -3.05 -50.70 -33.75
CA THR A 405 -3.65 -50.92 -35.08
C THR A 405 -2.66 -50.71 -36.23
N GLY A 406 -1.65 -49.85 -36.05
CA GLY A 406 -0.51 -49.70 -36.96
C GLY A 406 0.36 -50.96 -37.04
N ASP A 407 0.62 -51.62 -35.90
CA ASP A 407 1.36 -52.90 -35.87
C ASP A 407 0.59 -54.06 -36.53
N ILE A 408 -0.75 -54.01 -36.55
CA ILE A 408 -1.57 -55.01 -37.25
C ILE A 408 -1.57 -54.78 -38.76
N THR A 409 -1.52 -53.53 -39.23
CA THR A 409 -1.47 -53.23 -40.68
C THR A 409 -0.09 -53.40 -41.30
N VAL A 410 1.00 -53.20 -40.54
CA VAL A 410 2.36 -53.51 -41.02
C VAL A 410 2.63 -55.02 -41.06
N ASN A 411 2.00 -55.81 -40.18
CA ASN A 411 2.09 -57.29 -40.23
C ASN A 411 1.10 -57.97 -41.21
N LEU A 412 0.27 -57.20 -41.92
CA LEU A 412 -0.62 -57.72 -42.98
C LEU A 412 -0.09 -57.44 -44.41
N PHE A 413 1.06 -56.76 -44.55
CA PHE A 413 1.72 -56.46 -45.83
C PHE A 413 3.21 -56.88 -45.90
N LEU A 414 3.65 -57.79 -45.03
CA LEU A 414 4.86 -58.61 -45.18
C LEU A 414 4.43 -60.08 -45.27
#